data_AF-A0A6N3AW71-F1
#
_entry.id   AF-A0A6N3AW71-F1
#
_cell.length_a   1.000
_cell.length_b   1.000
_cell.length_c   1.000
_cell.angle_alpha   90.00
_cell.angle_beta   90.00
_cell.angle_gamma   90.00
#
_symmetry.space_group_name_H-M   'P 1'
#
loop_
_entity.id
_entity.type
_entity.pdbx_description
1 polymer ?
#
loop_
_entity_poly.entity_id
_entity_poly.type
_entity_poly.pdbx_seq_one_letter_code
_entity_poly.pdbx_strand_id
1 'polypeptide(L)'
;MKLPVGTLVDRYGYPGGTFVSPVGTPYPMRALPPGSNQKPYTIYKVLKPIDNVAASKIMPWFGEIGLGIQYELPKSVKSYIEAEHLEEVKIGNVKN
;
A
#
# COMPACT_ATOMS: atom_id res chain seq x y z
N MET A 1 8.47 9.52 8.35
CA MET A 1 8.37 10.36 7.14
C MET A 1 6.92 10.85 6.96
N LYS A 2 6.68 11.68 5.95
CA LYS A 2 5.36 12.19 5.57
C LYS A 2 5.01 11.71 4.17
N LEU A 3 3.80 11.19 3.96
CA LEU A 3 3.28 10.95 2.62
C LEU A 3 2.53 12.22 2.15
N PRO A 4 3.05 12.94 1.14
CA PRO A 4 2.40 14.14 0.62
C PRO A 4 1.14 13.82 -0.19
N VAL A 5 0.27 14.83 -0.36
CA VAL A 5 -0.89 14.75 -1.26
C VAL A 5 -0.45 14.35 -2.66
N GLY A 6 -1.24 13.51 -3.31
CA GLY A 6 -0.96 12.97 -4.65
C GLY A 6 -0.07 11.73 -4.65
N THR A 7 0.54 11.34 -3.52
CA THR A 7 1.29 10.09 -3.42
C THR A 7 0.37 8.91 -3.72
N LEU A 8 0.84 7.99 -4.58
CA LEU A 8 0.17 6.74 -4.88
C LEU A 8 0.83 5.59 -4.13
N VAL A 9 0.03 4.83 -3.39
CA VAL A 9 0.45 3.62 -2.69
C VAL A 9 -0.50 2.47 -3.02
N ASP A 10 -0.06 1.24 -2.88
CA ASP A 10 -0.88 0.05 -3.12
C ASP A 10 -0.79 -0.96 -1.98
N ARG A 11 -1.73 -1.90 -1.97
CA ARG A 11 -1.80 -2.98 -0.98
C ARG A 11 -2.39 -4.24 -1.59
N TYR A 12 -1.76 -5.38 -1.29
CA TYR A 12 -2.40 -6.70 -1.34
C TYR A 12 -2.98 -7.02 0.03
N GLY A 13 -4.31 -6.98 0.16
CA GLY A 13 -5.00 -7.21 1.43
C GLY A 13 -6.17 -6.25 1.68
N TYR A 14 -7.07 -6.66 2.55
CA TYR A 14 -8.19 -5.83 3.00
C TYR A 14 -7.71 -4.54 3.72
N PRO A 15 -8.54 -3.47 3.73
CA PRO A 15 -8.15 -2.15 4.23
C PRO A 15 -7.97 -2.08 5.77
N GLY A 16 -8.23 -3.16 6.51
CA GLY A 16 -8.00 -3.20 7.96
C GLY A 16 -6.52 -3.17 8.38
N GLY A 17 -5.57 -3.38 7.46
CA GLY A 17 -4.13 -3.32 7.76
C GLY A 17 -3.52 -1.93 7.62
N THR A 18 -2.26 -1.80 8.06
CA THR A 18 -1.49 -0.54 8.11
C THR A 18 -0.37 -0.45 7.07
N PHE A 19 0.04 -1.58 6.48
CA PHE A 19 1.13 -1.62 5.50
C PHE A 19 0.66 -1.34 4.08
N VAL A 20 1.37 -0.47 3.38
CA VAL A 20 1.23 -0.20 1.94
C VAL A 20 2.61 -0.15 1.29
N SER A 21 2.70 -0.23 -0.03
CA SER A 21 3.95 -0.03 -0.76
C SER A 21 3.79 1.10 -1.78
N PRO A 22 4.88 1.72 -2.26
CA PRO A 22 4.82 2.54 -3.47
C PRO A 22 4.21 1.75 -4.62
N VAL A 23 3.32 2.39 -5.40
CA VAL A 23 2.75 1.77 -6.60
C VAL A 23 3.86 1.29 -7.53
N GLY A 24 3.70 0.08 -8.06
CA GLY A 24 4.66 -0.54 -8.98
C GLY A 24 5.76 -1.35 -8.28
N THR A 25 5.76 -1.43 -6.95
CA THR A 25 6.65 -2.36 -6.23
C THR A 25 6.37 -3.80 -6.69
N PRO A 26 7.33 -4.52 -7.30
CA PRO A 26 7.12 -5.88 -7.78
C PRO A 26 6.67 -6.83 -6.67
N TYR A 27 5.80 -7.79 -6.97
CA TYR A 27 5.24 -8.70 -5.96
C TYR A 27 6.32 -9.44 -5.14
N PRO A 28 7.37 -10.03 -5.76
CA PRO A 28 8.45 -10.69 -5.00
C PRO A 28 9.20 -9.74 -4.06
N MET A 29 9.22 -8.44 -4.36
CA MET A 29 9.92 -7.47 -3.53
C MET A 29 9.16 -7.11 -2.26
N ARG A 30 7.93 -7.61 -2.10
CA ARG A 30 7.05 -7.35 -0.95
C ARG A 30 7.15 -8.40 0.14
N ALA A 31 7.76 -9.56 -0.15
CA ALA A 31 7.93 -10.68 0.77
C ALA A 31 6.67 -10.99 1.60
N LEU A 32 5.53 -11.11 0.91
CA LEU A 32 4.24 -11.32 1.55
C LEU A 32 3.98 -12.80 1.83
N PRO A 33 3.18 -13.14 2.85
CA PRO A 33 2.79 -14.52 3.11
C PRO A 33 2.14 -15.16 1.88
N PRO A 34 2.34 -16.47 1.65
CA PRO A 34 1.67 -17.21 0.58
C PRO A 34 0.15 -16.97 0.58
N GLY A 35 -0.44 -16.79 -0.60
CA GLY A 35 -1.87 -16.49 -0.77
C GLY A 35 -2.24 -15.01 -0.61
N SER A 36 -1.30 -14.11 -0.27
CA SER A 36 -1.59 -12.66 -0.22
C SER A 36 -1.96 -12.08 -1.58
N ASN A 37 -1.51 -12.67 -2.69
CA ASN A 37 -1.90 -12.33 -4.06
C ASN A 37 -3.36 -12.67 -4.39
N GLN A 38 -4.01 -13.52 -3.59
CA GLN A 38 -5.43 -13.85 -3.74
C GLN A 38 -6.35 -12.85 -3.01
N LYS A 39 -5.77 -11.98 -2.18
CA LYS A 39 -6.49 -10.90 -1.51
C LYS A 39 -6.65 -9.71 -2.47
N PRO A 40 -7.58 -8.77 -2.20
CA PRO A 40 -7.76 -7.59 -3.04
C PRO A 40 -6.46 -6.83 -3.23
N TYR A 41 -6.18 -6.43 -4.47
CA TYR A 41 -5.13 -5.48 -4.80
C TYR A 41 -5.77 -4.13 -5.06
N THR A 42 -5.42 -3.14 -4.25
CA THR A 42 -6.01 -1.80 -4.33
C THR A 42 -4.92 -0.74 -4.37
N ILE A 43 -5.09 0.22 -5.27
CA ILE A 43 -4.27 1.44 -5.33
C ILE A 43 -5.02 2.55 -4.59
N TYR A 44 -4.31 3.27 -3.75
CA TYR A 44 -4.81 4.41 -3.00
C TYR A 44 -4.04 5.68 -3.37
N LYS A 45 -4.75 6.81 -3.44
CA LYS A 45 -4.17 8.14 -3.58
C LYS A 45 -4.30 8.91 -2.27
N VAL A 46 -3.22 9.53 -1.84
CA VAL A 46 -3.21 10.43 -0.68
C VAL A 46 -3.88 11.74 -1.04
N LEU A 47 -5.00 12.05 -0.39
CA LEU A 47 -5.77 13.28 -0.54
C LEU A 47 -5.39 14.36 0.47
N LYS A 48 -5.03 13.93 1.68
CA LYS A 48 -4.54 14.79 2.76
C LYS A 48 -3.25 14.19 3.30
N PRO A 49 -2.20 14.98 3.62
CA PRO A 49 -0.93 14.43 4.01
C PRO A 49 -1.04 13.48 5.22
N ILE A 50 -0.21 12.44 5.24
CA ILE A 50 -0.14 11.50 6.36
C ILE A 50 1.24 11.62 7.01
N ASP A 51 1.28 12.16 8.21
CA ASP A 51 2.49 12.31 9.01
C ASP A 51 2.83 11.02 9.78
N ASN A 52 4.06 10.95 10.30
CA ASN A 52 4.56 9.84 11.13
C ASN A 52 4.50 8.45 10.48
N VAL A 53 4.54 8.39 9.15
CA VAL A 53 4.62 7.14 8.39
C VAL A 53 6.02 6.54 8.54
N ALA A 54 6.12 5.28 8.94
CA ALA A 54 7.40 4.58 9.00
C ALA A 54 7.74 4.00 7.62
N ALA A 55 8.91 4.34 7.08
CA ALA A 55 9.42 3.74 5.85
C ALA A 55 10.48 2.71 6.20
N SER A 56 10.38 1.51 5.62
CA SER A 56 11.34 0.44 5.85
C SER A 56 11.64 -0.32 4.57
N LYS A 57 12.86 -0.87 4.51
CA LYS A 57 13.23 -1.86 3.50
C LYS A 57 12.71 -3.22 3.97
N ILE A 58 11.96 -3.89 3.09
CA ILE A 58 11.38 -5.20 3.35
C ILE A 58 12.50 -6.23 3.37
N MET A 59 12.53 -7.10 4.38
CA MET A 59 13.49 -8.20 4.42
C MET A 59 13.07 -9.33 3.47
N PRO A 60 14.03 -10.09 2.91
CA PRO A 60 13.71 -11.35 2.23
C PRO A 60 12.97 -12.28 3.19
N TRP A 61 11.80 -12.78 2.78
CA TRP A 61 10.97 -13.64 3.61
C TRP A 61 9.99 -14.44 2.75
N PHE A 62 9.43 -15.52 3.29
CA PHE A 62 8.51 -16.44 2.57
C PHE A 62 9.03 -16.98 1.23
N GLY A 63 10.35 -17.06 1.05
CA GLY A 63 10.98 -17.50 -0.21
C GLY A 63 11.01 -16.43 -1.30
N GLU A 64 10.56 -15.21 -0.99
CA GLU A 64 10.54 -14.08 -1.91
C GLU A 64 11.72 -13.13 -1.66
N ILE A 65 12.10 -12.38 -2.69
CA ILE A 65 13.29 -11.53 -2.70
C ILE A 65 13.23 -10.45 -1.61
N GLY A 66 12.07 -9.86 -1.36
CA GLY A 66 11.95 -8.69 -0.52
C GLY A 66 12.72 -7.49 -1.09
N LEU A 67 13.37 -6.71 -0.23
CA LEU A 67 14.20 -5.55 -0.58
C LEU A 67 13.44 -4.35 -1.19
N GLY A 68 12.13 -4.47 -1.41
CA GLY A 68 11.25 -3.34 -1.73
C GLY A 68 11.11 -2.38 -0.55
N ILE A 69 10.46 -1.25 -0.81
CA ILE A 69 10.08 -0.29 0.23
C ILE A 69 8.64 -0.55 0.63
N GLN A 70 8.38 -0.53 1.95
CA GLN A 70 7.04 -0.45 2.49
C GLN A 70 6.89 0.76 3.39
N TYR A 71 5.65 1.19 3.50
CA TYR A 71 5.21 2.22 4.43
C TYR A 71 4.24 1.59 5.43
N GLU A 72 4.53 1.79 6.71
CA GLU A 72 3.57 1.51 7.78
C GLU A 72 2.89 2.81 8.18
N LEU A 73 1.57 2.85 7.98
CA LEU A 73 0.74 3.99 8.35
C LEU A 73 0.43 3.94 9.86
N PRO A 74 0.32 5.09 10.56
CA PRO A 74 -0.03 5.14 11.98
C PRO A 74 -1.41 4.55 12.33
N LYS A 75 -2.30 4.46 11.35
CA LYS A 75 -3.64 3.89 11.46
C LYS A 75 -3.93 3.03 10.24
N SER A 76 -4.97 2.20 10.33
CA SER A 76 -5.37 1.34 9.21
C SER A 76 -5.70 2.14 7.95
N VAL A 77 -5.52 1.52 6.78
CA VAL A 77 -5.95 2.07 5.50
C VAL A 77 -7.43 2.47 5.55
N LYS A 78 -8.28 1.63 6.16
CA LYS A 78 -9.71 1.90 6.37
C LYS A 78 -9.93 3.21 7.13
N SER A 79 -9.21 3.44 8.23
CA SER A 79 -9.32 4.68 9.01
C SER A 79 -8.96 5.92 8.19
N TYR A 80 -7.97 5.81 7.30
CA TYR A 80 -7.59 6.92 6.44
C TYR A 80 -8.55 7.12 5.25
N ILE A 81 -9.26 6.08 4.79
CA ILE A 81 -10.37 6.22 3.84
C ILE A 81 -11.54 6.94 4.51
N GLU A 82 -11.95 6.49 5.69
CA GLU A 82 -13.07 7.07 6.46
C GLU A 82 -12.81 8.54 6.85
N ALA A 83 -11.54 8.91 7.08
CA ALA A 83 -11.13 10.29 7.33
C ALA A 83 -10.81 11.11 6.06
N GLU A 84 -11.02 10.54 4.87
CA GLU A 84 -10.76 11.15 3.56
C GLU A 84 -9.30 11.60 3.35
N HIS A 85 -8.36 10.90 3.96
CA HIS A 85 -6.93 11.03 3.66
C HIS A 85 -6.50 10.13 2.50
N LEU A 86 -7.19 9.02 2.29
CA LEU A 86 -6.96 8.09 1.18
C LEU A 86 -8.23 7.92 0.37
N GLU A 87 -8.10 7.87 -0.95
CA GLU A 87 -9.16 7.40 -1.85
C GLU A 87 -8.69 6.18 -2.63
N GLU A 88 -9.60 5.24 -2.89
CA GLU A 88 -9.35 4.15 -3.83
C GLU A 88 -9.31 4.69 -5.26
N VAL A 89 -8.22 4.41 -5.97
CA VAL A 89 -8.12 4.72 -7.39
C VAL A 89 -8.91 3.67 -8.16
N LYS A 90 -10.08 4.05 -8.66
CA LYS A 90 -10.83 3.22 -9.60
C LYS A 90 -10.08 3.20 -10.92
N ILE A 91 -9.55 2.04 -11.29
CA ILE A 91 -9.07 1.82 -12.65
C ILE A 91 -10.33 1.76 -13.52
N GLY A 92 -10.67 2.88 -14.16
CA GLY A 92 -11.75 2.93 -15.13
C GLY A 92 -11.44 1.92 -16.24
N ASN A 93 -12.45 1.13 -16.63
CA ASN A 93 -12.38 0.28 -17.82
C ASN A 93 -11.89 1.14 -18.98
N VAL A 94 -10.63 0.96 -19.36
CA VAL A 94 -10.15 1.39 -20.67
C VAL A 94 -10.93 0.52 -21.64
N LYS A 95 -12.03 1.07 -22.16
CA LYS A 95 -12.72 0.49 -23.30
C LYS A 95 -11.71 0.53 -24.44
N ASN A 96 -11.24 -0.66 -24.81
CA ASN A 96 -10.62 -0.87 -26.12
C ASN A 96 -11.64 -0.55 -27.22
#